data_AF-A0A524H173-F1
#
_entry.id   AF-A0A524H173-F1
#
_cell.length_a   1.000
_cell.length_b   1.000
_cell.length_c   1.000
_cell.angle_alpha   90.00
_cell.angle_beta   90.00
_cell.angle_gamma   90.00
#
_symmetry.space_group_name_H-M   'P 1'
#
loop_
_entity.id
_entity.type
_entity.pdbx_description
1 polymer ?
#
loop_
_entity_poly.entity_id
_entity_poly.type
_entity_poly.pdbx_seq_one_letter_code
_entity_poly.pdbx_strand_id
1 'polypeptide(L)' 'VDFRIDTAGRPWILEVNANPCLSPDAGFAAALDASGIPYAAAIDRILSDAQRRGT' A
#
# COMPACT_ATOMS: atom_id res chain seq x y z
N VAL A 1 -4.88 2.72 1.91
CA VAL A 1 -6.32 2.77 2.26
C VAL A 1 -6.34 3.16 3.70
N ASP A 2 -6.91 4.32 3.95
CA ASP A 2 -6.80 4.95 5.25
C ASP A 2 -8.18 4.82 5.89
N PHE A 3 -8.21 4.30 7.11
CA PHE A 3 -9.45 4.02 7.80
C PHE A 3 -9.34 4.40 9.28
N ARG A 4 -10.49 4.66 9.90
CA ARG A 4 -10.61 4.83 11.35
C ARG A 4 -11.45 3.69 11.92
N ILE A 5 -11.15 3.28 13.13
CA ILE A 5 -11.94 2.30 13.87
C ILE A 5 -12.81 3.07 14.86
N ASP A 6 -14.12 2.84 14.84
CA ASP A 6 -15.04 3.45 15.80
C ASP A 6 -14.99 2.76 17.18
N THR A 7 -15.75 3.26 18.14
CA THR A 7 -15.79 2.72 19.51
C THR A 7 -16.36 1.31 19.60
N ALA A 8 -17.06 0.83 18.57
CA ALA A 8 -17.58 -0.54 18.47
C ALA A 8 -16.63 -1.46 17.70
N GLY A 9 -15.42 -1.00 17.36
CA GLY A 9 -14.43 -1.78 16.62
C GLY A 9 -14.70 -1.86 15.11
N ARG A 10 -15.63 -1.07 14.56
CA ARG A 10 -15.97 -1.11 13.14
C ARG A 10 -15.02 -0.21 12.34
N PRO A 11 -14.39 -0.70 11.26
CA PRO A 11 -13.56 0.13 10.40
C PRO A 11 -14.40 0.97 9.45
N TRP A 12 -14.04 2.24 9.30
CA TRP A 12 -14.63 3.22 8.39
C TRP A 12 -13.55 3.74 7.44
N ILE A 13 -13.75 3.52 6.14
CA ILE A 13 -12.82 4.00 5.10
C ILE A 13 -12.92 5.53 5.02
N LEU A 14 -11.78 6.20 5.06
CA LEU A 14 -11.65 7.64 4.86
C LEU A 14 -11.18 7.95 3.44
N GLU A 15 -10.17 7.22 2.97
CA GLU A 15 -9.51 7.49 1.69
C GLU A 15 -8.96 6.21 1.05
N VAL A 16 -9.00 6.21 -0.29
CA VAL A 16 -8.35 5.19 -1.13
C VAL A 16 -7.34 5.89 -2.05
N ASN A 17 -6.08 5.89 -1.62
CA ASN A 17 -4.96 6.42 -2.39
C ASN A 17 -4.52 5.40 -3.45
N ALA A 18 -4.96 5.59 -4.70
CA ALA A 18 -4.59 4.70 -5.81
C ALA A 18 -3.10 4.80 -6.18
N ASN A 19 -2.45 5.93 -5.90
CA ASN A 19 -1.02 6.16 -6.11
C ASN A 19 -0.38 6.69 -4.81
N PRO A 20 -0.12 5.82 -3.82
CA PRO A 20 0.47 6.24 -2.55
C PRO A 20 1.92 6.71 -2.76
N CYS A 21 2.43 7.54 -1.84
CA CYS A 21 3.83 7.93 -1.85
C CYS A 21 4.74 6.70 -1.69
N LEU A 22 5.75 6.58 -2.55
CA LEU A 22 6.73 5.49 -2.55
C LEU A 22 8.07 5.89 -1.91
N SER A 23 8.16 7.07 -1.31
CA SER A 23 9.37 7.46 -0.60
C SER A 23 9.71 6.43 0.50
N PRO A 24 10.99 6.08 0.74
CA PRO A 24 11.37 5.11 1.77
C PRO A 24 10.94 5.46 3.19
N ASP A 25 10.66 6.73 3.46
CA ASP A 25 10.16 7.26 4.74
C ASP A 25 8.63 7.44 4.78
N ALA A 26 7.90 7.06 3.72
CA ALA A 26 6.46 7.19 3.63
C ALA A 26 5.70 5.98 4.19
N GLY A 27 4.40 6.16 4.45
CA GLY A 27 3.54 5.15 5.05
C GLY A 27 3.42 3.84 4.25
N PHE A 28 3.51 3.88 2.92
CA PHE A 28 3.49 2.64 2.11
C PHE A 28 4.75 1.80 2.36
N ALA A 29 5.94 2.42 2.37
CA ALA A 29 7.19 1.73 2.66
C ALA A 29 7.22 1.17 4.09
N ALA A 30 6.74 1.95 5.06
CA ALA A 30 6.62 1.50 6.46
C ALA A 30 5.66 0.29 6.61
N ALA A 31 4.55 0.25 5.86
CA ALA A 31 3.61 -0.88 5.89
C ALA A 31 4.22 -2.17 5.28
N LEU A 32 5.04 -2.04 4.23
CA LEU A 32 5.77 -3.17 3.66
C LEU A 32 6.76 -3.76 4.66
N ASP A 33 7.56 -2.90 5.32
CA ASP A 33 8.51 -3.31 6.34
C ASP A 33 7.80 -4.02 7.51
N ALA A 34 6.72 -3.43 8.02
CA ALA A 34 5.91 -4.02 9.10
C ALA A 34 5.26 -5.38 8.72
N SER A 35 5.11 -5.67 7.43
CA SER A 35 4.58 -6.94 6.93
C SER A 35 5.66 -7.92 6.49
N GLY A 36 6.94 -7.56 6.60
CA GLY A 36 8.08 -8.39 6.18
C GLY A 36 8.20 -8.53 4.66
N ILE A 37 7.59 -7.63 3.88
CA ILE A 37 7.70 -7.61 2.41
C ILE A 37 8.87 -6.70 2.03
N PRO A 38 9.93 -7.21 1.38
CA PRO A 38 11.03 -6.36 0.92
C PRO A 38 10.54 -5.30 -0.07
N TYR A 39 10.97 -4.04 0.13
CA TYR A 39 10.55 -2.91 -0.70
C TYR A 39 10.77 -3.16 -2.20
N ALA A 40 11.96 -3.63 -2.59
CA ALA A 40 12.29 -3.94 -3.98
C ALA A 40 11.33 -4.99 -4.58
N ALA A 41 10.97 -6.03 -3.82
CA ALA A 41 10.05 -7.07 -4.28
C ALA A 41 8.62 -6.52 -4.49
N ALA A 42 8.19 -5.56 -3.67
CA ALA A 42 6.91 -4.89 -3.86
C ALA A 42 6.89 -4.05 -5.14
N ILE A 43 7.96 -3.30 -5.41
CA ILE A 43 8.11 -2.51 -6.65
C ILE A 43 8.12 -3.41 -7.88
N ASP A 44 8.87 -4.52 -7.86
CA ASP A 44 8.91 -5.49 -8.95
C ASP A 44 7.51 -6.05 -9.25
N ARG A 45 6.71 -6.29 -8.20
CA ARG A 45 5.34 -6.78 -8.35
C ARG A 45 4.40 -5.75 -8.98
N ILE A 46 4.57 -4.46 -8.66
CA ILE A 46 3.82 -3.36 -9.31
C ILE A 46 4.18 -3.28 -10.80
N LEU A 47 5.47 -3.29 -11.13
CA LEU A 47 5.95 -3.24 -12.51
C LEU A 47 5.45 -4.45 -13.33
N SER A 48 5.51 -5.64 -12.74
CA SER A 48 5.00 -6.87 -13.36
C SER A 48 3.49 -6.81 -13.61
N ASP A 49 2.71 -6.16 -12.74
CA ASP A 49 1.28 -5.95 -12.97
C ASP A 49 1.00 -4.95 -14.10
N ALA A 50 1.75 -3.85 -14.14
CA ALA A 50 1.63 -2.85 -15.20
C ALA A 50 1.94 -3.45 -16.59
N GLN A 51 2.97 -4.29 -16.69
CA GLN A 51 3.32 -4.98 -17.94
C GLN A 51 2.21 -5.93 -18.41
N ARG A 52 1.58 -6.68 -17.49
CA ARG A 52 0.47 -7.60 -17.81
C ARG A 52 -0.78 -6.87 -18.34
N ARG A 53 -0.99 -5.61 -17.99
CA ARG A 53 -2.12 -4.80 -18.48
C ARG A 53 -1.86 -4.19 -19.86
N GLY A 54 -0.60 -4.10 -20.28
CA GLY A 54 -0.19 -3.52 -21.55
C GLY A 54 -0.21 -4.49 -22.74
N THR A 55 -0.53 -5.76 -22.50
CA THR A 55 -0.73 -6.82 -23.51
C THR A 55 -2.21 -7.19 -23.60
#